data_AF-A0A3A5UTK7-F1
#
_entry.id   AF-A0A3A5UTK7-F1
#
_cell.length_a   1.000
_cell.length_b   1.000
_cell.length_c   1.000
_cell.angle_alpha   90.00
_cell.angle_beta   90.00
_cell.angle_gamma   90.00
#
_symmetry.space_group_name_H-M   'P 1'
#
loop_
_entity.id
_entity.type
_entity.pdbx_description
1 polymer ?
#
loop_
_entity_poly.entity_id
_entity_poly.type
_entity_poly.pdbx_seq_one_letter_code
_entity_poly.pdbx_strand_id
1 'polypeptide(L)'
;MKNKIEIRDLKADEVNLKSRWYDEDLPTLVESDLRRSLGWACRMWALDFANPAKIGNYTWMGEYGLLLQNAGNYQVRCLLAADMADARIGLAMFKSSFNAVGVELQIGDYTVVAPFEADEDTESEQVDASETKDVPTGVEVC
;
A
#
# COMPACT_ATOMS: atom_id res chain seq x y z
N MET A 1 -20.03 -6.46 -44.32
CA MET A 1 -20.16 -7.57 -43.35
C MET A 1 -20.08 -6.98 -41.95
N LYS A 2 -21.12 -7.12 -41.11
CA LYS A 2 -21.09 -6.66 -39.72
C LYS A 2 -20.52 -7.79 -38.86
N ASN A 3 -19.30 -7.63 -38.36
CA ASN A 3 -18.74 -8.59 -37.39
C ASN A 3 -19.52 -8.45 -36.08
N LYS A 4 -20.32 -9.48 -35.76
CA LYS A 4 -21.01 -9.59 -34.48
C LYS A 4 -19.99 -10.09 -33.47
N ILE A 5 -19.57 -9.22 -32.55
CA ILE A 5 -18.74 -9.63 -31.41
C ILE A 5 -19.68 -10.39 -30.46
N GLU A 6 -19.51 -11.69 -30.37
CA GLU A 6 -20.16 -12.49 -29.32
C GLU A 6 -19.32 -12.39 -28.05
N ILE A 7 -19.80 -11.58 -27.10
CA ILE A 7 -19.28 -11.59 -25.73
C ILE A 7 -19.70 -12.94 -25.15
N ARG A 8 -18.74 -13.84 -24.98
CA ARG A 8 -18.98 -15.09 -24.26
C ARG A 8 -19.31 -14.72 -22.82
N ASP A 9 -20.48 -15.13 -22.34
CA ASP A 9 -20.77 -15.19 -20.91
C ASP A 9 -19.77 -16.15 -20.29
N LEU A 10 -18.65 -15.62 -19.80
CA LEU A 10 -17.83 -16.31 -18.83
C LEU A 10 -18.73 -16.45 -17.62
N LYS A 11 -19.37 -17.62 -17.48
CA LYS A 11 -20.03 -17.97 -16.24
C LYS A 11 -18.99 -17.79 -15.16
N ALA A 12 -19.27 -16.89 -14.21
CA ALA A 12 -18.50 -16.67 -13.01
C ALA A 12 -18.64 -17.87 -12.07
N ASP A 13 -18.43 -19.08 -12.60
CA ASP A 13 -18.51 -20.32 -11.88
C ASP A 13 -17.19 -20.43 -11.08
N GLU A 14 -17.29 -20.06 -9.81
CA GLU A 14 -16.38 -20.39 -8.69
C GLU A 14 -14.96 -19.80 -8.70
N VAL A 15 -14.76 -18.56 -9.17
CA VAL A 15 -13.68 -17.78 -8.56
C VAL A 15 -14.22 -17.31 -7.21
N ASN A 16 -13.67 -17.83 -6.10
CA ASN A 16 -13.96 -17.35 -4.74
C ASN A 16 -13.40 -15.92 -4.59
N LEU A 17 -14.01 -15.00 -5.32
CA LEU A 17 -13.74 -13.58 -5.33
C LEU A 17 -14.46 -13.01 -4.12
N LYS A 18 -13.65 -12.54 -3.16
CA LYS A 18 -13.95 -11.57 -2.10
C LYS A 18 -14.07 -12.17 -0.70
N SER A 19 -12.93 -12.34 -0.03
CA SER A 19 -12.87 -11.71 1.30
C SER A 19 -12.84 -10.20 1.04
N ARG A 20 -13.79 -9.45 1.59
CA ARG A 20 -13.69 -7.98 1.66
C ARG A 20 -13.20 -7.65 3.04
N TRP A 21 -12.34 -6.66 3.14
CA TRP A 21 -12.06 -6.03 4.42
C TRP A 21 -12.91 -4.78 4.55
N TYR A 22 -13.35 -4.53 5.77
CA TYR A 22 -14.05 -3.35 6.18
C TYR A 22 -13.24 -2.61 7.24
N ASP A 23 -13.74 -1.48 7.69
CA ASP A 23 -13.06 -0.65 8.67
C ASP A 23 -12.84 -1.37 10.00
N GLU A 24 -13.77 -2.24 10.38
CA GLU A 24 -13.72 -3.09 11.56
C GLU A 24 -12.65 -4.19 11.49
N ASP A 25 -12.16 -4.53 10.29
CA ASP A 25 -11.13 -5.55 10.08
C ASP A 25 -9.71 -4.97 10.21
N LEU A 26 -9.58 -3.65 10.30
CA LEU A 26 -8.30 -2.99 10.43
C LEU A 26 -7.76 -3.11 11.87
N PRO A 27 -6.45 -3.41 12.02
CA PRO A 27 -5.85 -3.51 13.34
C PRO A 27 -5.78 -2.14 14.01
N THR A 28 -5.84 -2.14 15.33
CA THR A 28 -5.40 -0.99 16.13
C THR A 28 -3.89 -0.84 15.94
N LEU A 29 -3.45 0.34 15.49
CA LEU A 29 -2.03 0.62 15.32
C LEU A 29 -1.31 0.67 16.67
N VAL A 30 -0.10 0.11 16.70
CA VAL A 30 0.84 0.36 17.79
C VAL A 30 1.29 1.83 17.75
N GLU A 31 1.76 2.34 18.89
CA GLU A 31 2.11 3.75 19.05
C GLU A 31 3.14 4.23 18.01
N SER A 32 4.14 3.40 17.69
CA SER A 32 5.17 3.74 16.70
C SER A 32 4.59 3.94 15.30
N ASP A 33 3.68 3.08 14.86
CA ASP A 33 3.04 3.18 13.55
C ASP A 33 2.04 4.33 13.49
N LEU A 34 1.29 4.56 14.56
CA LEU A 34 0.40 5.72 14.67
C LEU A 34 1.20 7.03 14.64
N ARG A 35 2.31 7.11 15.39
CA ARG A 35 3.18 8.30 15.38
C ARG A 35 3.78 8.54 13.98
N ARG A 36 4.20 7.47 13.31
CA ARG A 36 4.72 7.52 11.93
C ARG A 36 3.64 8.01 10.96
N SER A 37 2.44 7.43 10.99
CA SER A 37 1.33 7.80 10.09
C SER A 37 0.85 9.24 10.29
N LEU A 38 0.99 9.80 11.50
CA LEU A 38 0.70 11.19 11.81
C LEU A 38 1.90 12.13 11.61
N GLY A 39 3.01 11.63 11.07
CA GLY A 39 4.19 12.41 10.71
C GLY A 39 3.88 13.52 9.69
N TRP A 40 4.73 14.54 9.63
CA TRP A 40 4.58 15.64 8.68
C TRP A 40 4.63 15.14 7.23
N ALA A 41 5.57 14.25 6.91
CA ALA A 41 5.72 13.69 5.56
C ALA A 41 4.47 12.92 5.10
N CYS A 42 3.90 12.06 5.95
CA CYS A 42 2.70 11.29 5.63
C CYS A 42 1.48 12.19 5.40
N ARG A 43 1.31 13.23 6.21
CA ARG A 43 0.20 14.20 6.03
C ARG A 43 0.36 15.04 4.77
N MET A 44 1.57 15.51 4.47
CA MET A 44 1.82 16.26 3.23
C MET A 44 1.60 15.40 2.00
N TRP A 45 2.04 14.14 2.05
CA TRP A 45 1.76 13.18 0.99
C TRP A 45 0.26 12.92 0.83
N ALA A 46 -0.49 12.71 1.93
CA ALA A 46 -1.93 12.46 1.89
C ALA A 46 -2.70 13.66 1.30
N LEU A 47 -2.33 14.88 1.69
CA LEU A 47 -2.90 16.12 1.17
C LEU A 47 -2.63 16.29 -0.33
N ASP A 48 -1.38 16.05 -0.76
CA ASP A 48 -1.00 16.13 -2.15
C ASP A 48 -1.69 15.05 -3.00
N PHE A 49 -1.77 13.81 -2.50
CA PHE A 49 -2.42 12.71 -3.20
C PHE A 49 -3.93 12.96 -3.39
N ALA A 50 -4.60 13.48 -2.36
CA ALA A 50 -6.04 13.80 -2.38
C ALA A 50 -6.38 15.13 -3.07
N ASN A 51 -5.39 15.81 -3.66
CA ASN A 51 -5.60 17.09 -4.35
C ASN A 51 -6.66 16.96 -5.46
N PRO A 52 -7.66 17.87 -5.55
CA PRO A 52 -8.68 17.85 -6.60
C PRO A 52 -8.14 17.87 -8.03
N ALA A 53 -6.92 18.37 -8.25
CA ALA A 53 -6.26 18.33 -9.56
C ALA A 53 -5.78 16.91 -9.96
N LYS A 54 -5.78 15.95 -9.02
CA LYS A 54 -5.29 14.58 -9.18
C LYS A 54 -6.40 13.53 -9.11
N ILE A 55 -7.66 13.93 -9.26
CA ILE A 55 -8.80 13.00 -9.28
C ILE A 55 -8.59 11.94 -10.37
N GLY A 56 -8.82 10.68 -10.01
CA GLY A 56 -8.62 9.53 -10.89
C GLY A 56 -7.20 8.95 -10.86
N ASN A 57 -6.21 9.69 -10.33
CA ASN A 57 -4.86 9.15 -10.14
C ASN A 57 -4.89 8.00 -9.14
N TYR A 58 -4.00 7.04 -9.36
CA TYR A 58 -3.78 5.91 -8.47
C TYR A 58 -2.31 5.76 -8.15
N THR A 59 -2.01 5.06 -7.06
CA THR A 59 -0.64 4.75 -6.64
C THR A 59 -0.57 3.34 -6.09
N TRP A 60 0.51 2.63 -6.45
CA TRP A 60 0.86 1.35 -5.88
C TRP A 60 1.81 1.56 -4.70
N MET A 61 1.38 1.16 -3.50
CA MET A 61 2.17 1.18 -2.28
C MET A 61 2.74 -0.22 -2.06
N GLY A 62 3.79 -0.55 -2.82
CA GLY A 62 4.34 -1.91 -2.88
C GLY A 62 4.75 -2.49 -1.52
N GLU A 63 5.32 -1.67 -0.64
CA GLU A 63 5.69 -2.07 0.73
C GLU A 63 4.53 -2.60 1.56
N TYR A 64 3.30 -2.21 1.23
CA TYR A 64 2.09 -2.64 1.94
C TYR A 64 1.18 -3.50 1.05
N GLY A 65 1.51 -3.72 -0.22
CA GLY A 65 0.63 -4.43 -1.15
C GLY A 65 -0.72 -3.73 -1.40
N LEU A 66 -0.74 -2.39 -1.49
CA LEU A 66 -1.98 -1.61 -1.62
C LEU A 66 -2.04 -0.79 -2.91
N LEU A 67 -3.18 -0.83 -3.60
CA LEU A 67 -3.50 0.08 -4.70
C LEU A 67 -4.54 1.10 -4.24
N LEU A 68 -4.13 2.37 -4.17
CA LEU A 68 -5.00 3.47 -3.74
C LEU A 68 -5.36 4.36 -4.93
N GLN A 69 -6.59 4.88 -4.95
CA GLN A 69 -7.07 5.82 -5.96
C GLN A 69 -7.65 7.08 -5.30
N ASN A 70 -7.26 8.25 -5.80
CA ASN A 70 -7.96 9.49 -5.48
C ASN A 70 -9.34 9.49 -6.19
N ALA A 71 -10.41 9.29 -5.42
CA ALA A 71 -11.78 9.23 -5.92
C ALA A 71 -12.42 10.62 -6.07
N GLY A 72 -11.73 11.68 -5.65
CA GLY A 72 -12.22 13.04 -5.58
C GLY A 72 -13.12 13.30 -4.38
N ASN A 73 -13.60 14.53 -4.27
CA ASN A 73 -14.46 14.98 -3.17
C ASN A 73 -13.91 14.66 -1.76
N TYR A 74 -12.59 14.78 -1.59
CA TYR A 74 -11.88 14.40 -0.35
C TYR A 74 -12.05 12.94 0.05
N GLN A 75 -12.15 12.04 -0.94
CA GLN A 75 -12.23 10.60 -0.76
C GLN A 75 -11.10 9.90 -1.52
N VAL A 76 -10.49 8.91 -0.88
CA VAL A 76 -9.53 7.97 -1.46
C VAL A 76 -10.10 6.57 -1.32
N ARG A 77 -9.95 5.72 -2.34
CA ARG A 77 -10.41 4.32 -2.32
C ARG A 77 -9.23 3.38 -2.32
N CYS A 78 -9.31 2.32 -1.51
CA CYS A 78 -8.48 1.14 -1.72
C CYS A 78 -9.12 0.26 -2.79
N LEU A 79 -8.45 0.10 -3.93
CA LEU A 79 -8.91 -0.74 -5.04
C LEU A 79 -8.44 -2.19 -4.91
N LEU A 80 -7.20 -2.38 -4.45
CA LEU A 80 -6.57 -3.69 -4.28
C LEU A 80 -5.82 -3.71 -2.95
N ALA A 81 -5.96 -4.81 -2.21
CA ALA A 81 -5.10 -5.15 -1.09
C ALA A 81 -4.62 -6.59 -1.22
N ALA A 82 -3.32 -6.82 -1.05
CA ALA A 82 -2.78 -8.16 -0.90
C ALA A 82 -3.23 -8.76 0.45
N ASP A 83 -3.63 -10.04 0.48
CA ASP A 83 -4.06 -10.74 1.71
C ASP A 83 -2.86 -11.06 2.62
N MET A 84 -2.30 -10.03 3.23
CA MET A 84 -1.17 -10.11 4.16
C MET A 84 -1.37 -9.14 5.34
N ALA A 85 -0.66 -9.40 6.45
CA ALA A 85 -0.76 -8.56 7.65
C ALA A 85 -0.36 -7.10 7.38
N ASP A 86 0.72 -6.90 6.60
CA ASP A 86 1.24 -5.57 6.30
C ASP A 86 0.25 -4.72 5.49
N ALA A 87 -0.58 -5.33 4.64
CA ALA A 87 -1.63 -4.61 3.93
C ALA A 87 -2.69 -4.04 4.88
N ARG A 88 -3.09 -4.81 5.89
CA ARG A 88 -4.02 -4.34 6.93
C ARG A 88 -3.42 -3.24 7.80
N ILE A 89 -2.15 -3.39 8.20
CA ILE A 89 -1.42 -2.36 8.96
C ILE A 89 -1.28 -1.08 8.11
N GLY A 90 -0.88 -1.24 6.85
CA GLY A 90 -0.77 -0.16 5.87
C GLY A 90 -2.08 0.59 5.71
N LEU A 91 -3.21 -0.11 5.53
CA LEU A 91 -4.53 0.53 5.44
C LEU A 91 -4.86 1.34 6.70
N ALA A 92 -4.60 0.81 7.89
CA ALA A 92 -4.82 1.54 9.14
C ALA A 92 -3.93 2.79 9.26
N MET A 93 -2.69 2.70 8.78
CA MET A 93 -1.77 3.84 8.70
C MET A 93 -2.25 4.89 7.70
N PHE A 94 -2.56 4.51 6.47
CA PHE A 94 -3.07 5.43 5.44
C PHE A 94 -4.37 6.08 5.90
N LYS A 95 -5.28 5.32 6.51
CA LYS A 95 -6.51 5.84 7.09
C LYS A 95 -6.22 6.93 8.11
N SER A 96 -5.26 6.70 9.00
CA SER A 96 -4.83 7.69 9.99
C SER A 96 -4.27 8.95 9.33
N SER A 97 -3.42 8.82 8.30
CA SER A 97 -2.84 9.95 7.57
C SER A 97 -3.89 10.76 6.80
N PHE A 98 -4.83 10.09 6.10
CA PHE A 98 -5.90 10.77 5.37
C PHE A 98 -6.88 11.48 6.30
N ASN A 99 -7.32 10.81 7.37
CA ASN A 99 -8.23 11.41 8.35
C ASN A 99 -7.60 12.66 9.00
N ALA A 100 -6.29 12.65 9.26
CA ALA A 100 -5.58 13.78 9.83
C ALA A 100 -5.56 15.03 8.92
N VAL A 101 -5.84 14.87 7.62
CA VAL A 101 -5.94 15.98 6.65
C VAL A 101 -7.38 16.18 6.13
N GLY A 102 -8.38 15.58 6.79
CA GLY A 102 -9.79 15.73 6.43
C GLY A 102 -10.21 14.95 5.17
N VAL A 103 -9.48 13.90 4.82
CA VAL A 103 -9.77 13.02 3.68
C VAL A 103 -10.24 11.67 4.21
N GLU A 104 -11.29 11.11 3.59
CA GLU A 104 -11.83 9.81 3.93
C GLU A 104 -11.13 8.71 3.11
N LEU A 105 -10.63 7.65 3.78
CA LEU A 105 -10.21 6.42 3.11
C LEU A 105 -11.36 5.40 3.09
N GLN A 106 -11.87 5.11 1.90
CA GLN A 106 -12.93 4.14 1.62
C GLN A 106 -12.35 2.75 1.40
N ILE A 107 -12.84 1.80 2.19
CA ILE A 107 -12.50 0.37 2.16
C ILE A 107 -13.81 -0.42 2.04
N GLY A 108 -13.78 -1.67 1.60
CA GLY A 108 -14.96 -2.53 1.51
C GLY A 108 -15.42 -2.76 0.07
N ASP A 109 -16.52 -2.13 -0.34
CA ASP A 109 -17.16 -2.45 -1.62
C ASP A 109 -16.26 -2.26 -2.85
N TYR A 110 -15.32 -1.33 -2.75
CA TYR A 110 -14.35 -0.98 -3.79
C TYR A 110 -13.06 -1.79 -3.72
N THR A 111 -12.83 -2.51 -2.62
CA THR A 111 -11.57 -3.20 -2.35
C THR A 111 -11.65 -4.65 -2.77
N VAL A 112 -10.74 -5.03 -3.67
CA VAL A 112 -10.47 -6.43 -4.00
C VAL A 112 -9.32 -6.89 -3.10
N VAL A 113 -9.58 -7.88 -2.24
CA VAL A 113 -8.51 -8.58 -1.51
C VAL A 113 -8.03 -9.72 -2.40
N ALA A 114 -6.77 -9.64 -2.81
CA ALA A 114 -6.14 -10.64 -3.67
C ALA A 114 -5.23 -11.54 -2.82
N PRO A 115 -5.23 -12.86 -3.06
CA PRO A 115 -4.25 -13.75 -2.44
C PRO A 115 -2.83 -13.24 -2.69
N PHE A 116 -2.00 -13.23 -1.64
CA PHE A 116 -0.59 -12.93 -1.77
C PHE A 116 0.17 -14.24 -1.98
N GLU A 117 0.71 -14.46 -3.17
CA GLU A 117 1.70 -15.49 -3.42
C GLU A 117 3.08 -14.84 -3.32
N ALA A 118 3.88 -15.24 -2.34
CA ALA A 118 5.26 -14.80 -2.27
C ALA A 118 6.03 -15.49 -3.39
N ASP A 119 6.56 -14.71 -4.34
CA ASP A 119 7.50 -15.25 -5.32
C ASP A 119 8.75 -15.72 -4.54
N GLU A 120 9.02 -17.04 -4.55
CA GLU A 120 10.15 -17.66 -3.83
C GLU A 120 11.54 -17.13 -4.28
N ASP A 121 11.60 -16.32 -5.36
CA ASP A 121 12.84 -15.92 -6.03
C ASP A 121 13.37 -14.52 -5.66
N THR A 122 12.78 -13.79 -4.69
CA THR A 122 13.19 -12.39 -4.38
C THR A 122 13.88 -12.21 -3.02
N GLU A 123 14.52 -13.24 -2.46
CA GLU A 123 15.32 -13.16 -1.22
C GLU A 123 16.85 -13.24 -1.44
N SER A 124 17.39 -12.69 -2.54
CA SER A 124 18.85 -12.81 -2.78
C SER A 124 19.58 -11.62 -3.39
N GLU A 125 19.29 -10.37 -2.97
CA GLU A 125 20.24 -9.27 -3.16
C GLU A 125 20.31 -8.32 -1.96
N GLN A 126 20.76 -8.82 -0.81
CA GLN A 126 21.54 -8.01 0.13
C GLN A 126 22.99 -8.46 0.04
N VAL A 127 23.70 -7.90 -0.94
CA VAL A 127 25.16 -7.94 -1.01
C VAL A 127 25.72 -7.09 0.13
N ASP A 128 26.19 -7.77 1.17
CA ASP A 128 26.97 -7.19 2.26
C ASP A 128 28.36 -6.82 1.71
N ALA A 129 28.46 -5.61 1.17
CA ALA A 129 29.72 -5.00 0.78
C ALA A 129 30.30 -4.21 1.96
N SER A 130 31.03 -4.88 2.85
CA SER A 130 32.08 -4.22 3.62
C SER A 130 33.27 -5.14 3.91
N GLU A 131 34.12 -5.32 2.89
CA GLU A 131 35.53 -5.62 3.12
C GLU A 131 36.19 -4.39 3.77
N THR A 132 36.33 -4.38 5.09
CA THR A 132 37.20 -3.43 5.79
C THR A 132 38.65 -3.88 5.65
N LYS A 133 39.39 -3.18 4.78
CA LYS A 133 40.84 -3.27 4.66
C LYS A 133 41.54 -2.74 5.92
N ASP A 134 42.61 -3.43 6.29
CA ASP A 134 43.54 -3.18 7.38
C ASP A 134 44.03 -1.73 7.48
N VAL A 135 44.10 -1.21 8.71
CA VAL A 135 44.97 -0.07 9.06
C VAL A 135 45.82 -0.48 10.27
N PRO A 136 47.16 -0.56 10.16
CA PRO A 136 48.00 -0.86 11.29
C PRO A 136 48.22 0.39 12.17
N THR A 137 48.03 0.18 13.47
CA THR A 137 48.27 1.15 14.55
C THR A 137 49.77 1.45 14.68
N GLY A 138 50.14 2.72 14.55
CA GLY A 138 51.49 3.22 14.83
C GLY A 138 51.43 4.62 15.42
N VAL A 139 51.40 4.67 16.76
CA VAL A 139 51.59 5.89 17.55
C VAL A 139 53.08 6.18 17.62
N GLU A 140 53.53 7.39 17.25
CA GLU A 140 54.61 8.08 17.95
C GLU A 140 54.35 9.60 18.01
N VAL A 141 54.84 10.15 19.11
CA VAL A 141 54.58 11.49 19.66
C VAL A 141 55.86 12.29 19.44
N CYS A 142 55.77 13.42 18.74
CA CYS A 142 56.57 14.66 18.89
C CYS A 142 56.25 15.63 17.75
#